data_AF-A0A6G5RMH1-F1
#
_entry.id   AF-A0A6G5RMH1-F1
#
_cell.length_a   1.000
_cell.length_b   1.000
_cell.length_c   1.000
_cell.angle_alpha   90.00
_cell.angle_beta   90.00
_cell.angle_gamma   90.00
#
_symmetry.space_group_name_H-M   'P 1'
#
loop_
_entity.id
_entity.type
_entity.pdbx_description
1 polymer ?
#
loop_
_entity_poly.entity_id
_entity_poly.type
_entity_poly.pdbx_seq_one_letter_code
_entity_poly.pdbx_strand_id
1 'polypeptide(L)'
;MLDTDGTFTSSWLLGKSVAPVPVGAQIDAAPARRITDGCRAVGASHVLTTSLAGNPGATSRLPADADCTGIRPALLLRTPDTQGAVLYPEEGYALITGTAAFMAAAVNEGTDTARARFGRHARALRKRHPSLAAMAASPPPARGRGPTRATSTRAVRQHGN
;
A
#
# COMPACT_ATOMS: atom_id res chain seq x y z
N MET A 1 -8.82 -6.54 4.64
CA MET A 1 -7.50 -5.86 4.64
C MET A 1 -6.71 -6.30 3.43
N LEU A 2 -6.48 -7.60 3.28
CA LEU A 2 -6.16 -8.20 1.99
C LEU A 2 -7.42 -8.88 1.41
N ASP A 3 -7.56 -8.88 0.10
CA ASP A 3 -8.58 -9.59 -0.67
C ASP A 3 -8.14 -11.06 -0.87
N THR A 4 -9.02 -11.88 -1.42
CA THR A 4 -8.78 -13.28 -1.78
C THR A 4 -7.57 -13.45 -2.71
N ASP A 5 -7.25 -12.41 -3.48
CA ASP A 5 -6.11 -12.37 -4.40
C ASP A 5 -4.79 -11.94 -3.72
N GLY A 6 -4.78 -11.75 -2.40
CA GLY A 6 -3.61 -11.31 -1.64
C GLY A 6 -3.26 -9.84 -1.84
N THR A 7 -4.13 -9.05 -2.46
CA THR A 7 -3.98 -7.60 -2.70
C THR A 7 -4.74 -6.79 -1.64
N PHE A 8 -4.49 -5.49 -1.48
CA PHE A 8 -5.21 -4.67 -0.49
C PHE A 8 -6.69 -4.48 -0.86
N THR A 9 -7.60 -4.67 0.10
CA THR A 9 -9.04 -4.43 -0.12
C THR A 9 -9.34 -2.95 -0.32
N SER A 10 -10.24 -2.62 -1.24
CA SER A 10 -10.66 -1.23 -1.53
C SER A 10 -11.14 -0.48 -0.29
N SER A 11 -11.81 -1.17 0.64
CA SER A 11 -12.25 -0.61 1.94
C SER A 11 -11.09 -0.20 2.85
N TRP A 12 -9.95 -0.89 2.78
CA TRP A 12 -8.78 -0.59 3.58
C TRP A 12 -7.94 0.55 2.96
N LEU A 13 -8.01 0.67 1.64
CA LEU A 13 -7.39 1.75 0.86
C LEU A 13 -8.18 3.07 0.89
N LEU A 14 -9.38 3.10 1.47
CA LEU A 14 -10.19 4.31 1.56
C LEU A 14 -9.41 5.40 2.32
N GLY A 15 -9.13 6.52 1.65
CA GLY A 15 -8.37 7.64 2.22
C GLY A 15 -6.85 7.43 2.28
N LYS A 16 -6.32 6.34 1.72
CA LYS A 16 -4.88 6.03 1.67
C LYS A 16 -4.38 6.03 0.23
N SER A 17 -3.10 6.34 0.07
CA SER A 17 -2.43 6.20 -1.22
C SER A 17 -1.73 4.85 -1.32
N VAL A 18 -1.50 4.39 -2.56
CA VAL A 18 -0.70 3.18 -2.85
C VAL A 18 0.34 3.55 -3.88
N ALA A 19 1.60 3.20 -3.60
CA ALA A 19 2.72 3.32 -4.51
C ALA A 19 3.39 1.94 -4.67
N PRO A 20 3.41 1.37 -5.88
CA PRO A 20 4.27 0.24 -6.17
C PRO A 20 5.73 0.71 -6.26
N VAL A 21 6.64 -0.06 -5.69
CA VAL A 21 8.09 0.20 -5.76
C VAL A 21 8.81 -1.06 -6.24
N PRO A 22 9.80 -0.93 -7.14
CA PRO A 22 10.65 -2.05 -7.51
C PRO A 22 11.51 -2.44 -6.31
N VAL A 23 11.59 -3.73 -6.02
CA VAL A 23 12.45 -4.30 -4.97
C VAL A 23 13.17 -5.53 -5.52
N GLY A 24 14.25 -5.93 -4.88
CA GLY A 24 14.96 -7.16 -5.25
C GLY A 24 14.19 -8.44 -4.91
N ALA A 25 14.88 -9.59 -4.93
CA ALA A 25 14.35 -10.87 -4.48
C ALA A 25 14.08 -10.93 -2.96
N GLN A 26 14.61 -9.98 -2.20
CA GLN A 26 14.46 -9.86 -0.76
C GLN A 26 14.43 -8.37 -0.38
N ILE A 27 13.99 -8.07 0.86
CA ILE A 27 14.09 -6.72 1.39
C ILE A 27 15.58 -6.34 1.47
N ASP A 28 15.97 -5.32 0.70
CA ASP A 28 17.28 -4.68 0.76
C ASP A 28 17.21 -3.36 1.55
N ALA A 29 18.37 -2.73 1.75
CA ALA A 29 18.50 -1.56 2.62
C ALA A 29 17.58 -0.39 2.22
N ALA A 30 17.28 -0.23 0.91
CA ALA A 30 16.43 0.85 0.44
C ALA A 30 14.95 0.69 0.89
N PRO A 31 14.25 -0.42 0.60
CA PRO A 31 12.91 -0.68 1.15
C PRO A 31 12.87 -0.76 2.68
N ALA A 32 13.88 -1.34 3.33
CA ALA A 32 13.97 -1.35 4.80
C ALA A 32 13.94 0.08 5.36
N ARG A 33 14.76 0.97 4.79
CA ARG A 33 14.81 2.39 5.18
C ARG A 33 13.48 3.11 4.94
N ARG A 34 12.81 2.86 3.82
CA ARG A 34 11.47 3.43 3.53
C ARG A 34 10.44 3.03 4.60
N ILE A 35 10.49 1.77 5.06
CA ILE A 35 9.61 1.29 6.13
C ILE A 35 9.91 2.03 7.44
N THR A 36 11.18 2.09 7.84
CA THR A 36 11.59 2.79 9.08
C THR A 36 11.22 4.27 9.03
N ASP A 37 11.48 4.96 7.91
CA ASP A 37 11.16 6.38 7.73
C ASP A 37 9.63 6.61 7.81
N GLY A 38 8.84 5.75 7.16
CA GLY A 38 7.38 5.78 7.24
C GLY A 38 6.86 5.57 8.66
N CYS A 39 7.42 4.60 9.39
CA CYS A 39 7.02 4.31 10.77
C CYS A 39 7.35 5.46 11.71
N ARG A 40 8.55 6.05 11.56
CA ARG A 40 8.97 7.22 12.33
C ARG A 40 8.03 8.41 12.09
N ALA A 41 7.63 8.64 10.84
CA ALA A 41 6.75 9.76 10.48
C ALA A 41 5.35 9.68 11.12
N VAL A 42 4.87 8.47 11.42
CA VAL A 42 3.57 8.26 12.08
C VAL A 42 3.69 7.96 13.58
N GLY A 43 4.90 8.01 14.14
CA GLY A 43 5.13 7.72 15.56
C GLY A 43 4.96 6.24 15.94
N ALA A 44 5.01 5.32 14.97
CA ALA A 44 4.92 3.89 15.24
C ALA A 44 6.24 3.39 15.86
N SER A 45 6.17 2.86 17.08
CA SER A 45 7.32 2.29 17.79
C SER A 45 7.71 0.88 17.31
N HIS A 46 6.80 0.22 16.60
CA HIS A 46 6.98 -1.13 16.09
C HIS A 46 6.16 -1.35 14.84
N VAL A 47 6.55 -2.36 14.07
CA VAL A 47 5.81 -2.87 12.92
C VAL A 47 5.37 -4.31 13.18
N LEU A 48 4.21 -4.65 12.63
CA LEU A 48 3.67 -5.99 12.64
C LEU A 48 4.03 -6.63 11.30
N THR A 49 4.83 -7.69 11.34
CA THR A 49 5.17 -8.52 10.17
C THR A 49 4.27 -9.73 10.14
N THR A 50 3.65 -10.01 9.00
CA THR A 50 2.82 -11.21 8.79
C THR A 50 3.38 -11.96 7.60
N SER A 51 3.80 -13.21 7.81
CA SER A 51 4.17 -14.09 6.70
C SER A 51 2.92 -14.45 5.91
N LEU A 52 2.96 -14.24 4.60
CA LEU A 52 1.94 -14.72 3.66
C LEU A 52 2.39 -16.02 2.99
N ALA A 53 3.70 -16.33 3.03
CA ALA A 53 4.21 -17.64 2.68
C ALA A 53 3.86 -18.66 3.77
N GLY A 54 3.24 -19.77 3.37
CA GLY A 54 2.91 -20.89 4.26
C GLY A 54 1.58 -20.69 4.99
N ASN A 55 1.62 -20.59 6.32
CA ASN A 55 0.44 -20.55 7.18
C ASN A 55 0.07 -19.08 7.50
N PRO A 56 -0.90 -18.47 6.79
CA PRO A 56 -1.24 -17.06 6.95
C PRO A 56 -1.83 -16.83 8.34
N GLY A 57 -1.09 -16.14 9.21
CA GLY A 57 -1.58 -15.81 10.56
C GLY A 57 -0.50 -15.59 11.61
N ALA A 58 0.73 -16.03 11.37
CA ALA A 58 1.86 -15.71 12.25
C ALA A 58 2.24 -14.23 12.08
N THR A 59 1.74 -13.40 12.98
CA THR A 59 2.15 -11.99 13.09
C THR A 59 3.25 -11.86 14.14
N SER A 60 4.44 -11.44 13.71
CA SER A 60 5.53 -11.07 14.61
C SER A 60 5.57 -9.56 14.79
N ARG A 61 6.02 -9.11 15.96
CA ARG A 61 6.25 -7.70 16.26
C ARG A 61 7.73 -7.41 16.16
N LEU A 62 8.10 -6.48 15.28
CA LEU A 62 9.46 -6.00 15.15
C LEU A 62 9.53 -4.53 15.59
N PRO A 63 10.58 -4.10 16.30
CA PRO A 63 10.87 -2.68 16.48
C PRO A 63 10.85 -1.92 15.15
N ALA A 64 10.42 -0.65 15.14
CA ALA A 64 10.32 0.13 13.90
C ALA A 64 11.69 0.42 13.25
N ASP A 65 12.75 0.34 14.03
CA ASP A 65 14.16 0.43 13.65
C ASP A 65 14.82 -0.95 13.46
N ALA A 66 14.05 -2.04 13.55
CA ALA A 66 14.58 -3.37 13.33
C ALA A 66 15.06 -3.52 11.88
N ASP A 67 16.22 -4.16 11.74
CA ASP A 67 16.73 -4.54 10.44
C ASP A 67 15.79 -5.58 9.80
N CYS A 68 15.04 -5.15 8.79
CA CYS A 68 14.14 -5.99 8.02
C CYS A 68 14.82 -6.58 6.76
N THR A 69 16.13 -6.38 6.59
CA THR A 69 16.84 -6.89 5.41
C THR A 69 16.91 -8.41 5.40
N GLY A 70 16.93 -8.98 4.19
CA GLY A 70 17.02 -10.44 4.00
C GLY A 70 15.70 -11.21 4.18
N ILE A 71 14.61 -10.56 4.62
CA ILE A 71 13.29 -11.21 4.65
C ILE A 71 12.79 -11.40 3.22
N ARG A 72 12.39 -12.64 2.90
CA ARG A 72 11.89 -13.03 1.57
C ARG A 72 10.37 -12.90 1.47
N PRO A 73 9.83 -12.51 0.31
CA PRO A 73 8.40 -12.59 0.01
C PRO A 73 7.86 -14.03 0.15
N ALA A 74 6.57 -14.25 0.38
CA ALA A 74 5.49 -13.27 0.51
C ALA A 74 5.28 -12.80 1.97
N LEU A 75 5.23 -11.48 2.20
CA LEU A 75 5.08 -10.90 3.54
C LEU A 75 4.31 -9.57 3.53
N LEU A 76 3.69 -9.24 4.66
CA LEU A 76 3.02 -7.97 4.91
C LEU A 76 3.62 -7.32 6.17
N LEU A 77 4.12 -6.09 6.03
CA LEU A 77 4.43 -5.22 7.16
C LEU A 77 3.32 -4.20 7.35
N ARG A 78 2.91 -3.90 8.58
CA ARG A 78 1.98 -2.82 8.88
C ARG A 78 2.29 -2.13 10.20
N THR A 79 1.92 -0.87 10.30
CA THR A 79 1.92 -0.17 11.60
C THR A 79 0.73 -0.69 12.45
N PRO A 80 0.86 -0.72 13.78
CA PRO A 80 -0.18 -1.25 14.68
C PRO A 80 -1.49 -0.46 14.61
N ASP A 81 -1.41 0.84 14.31
CA ASP A 81 -2.52 1.76 14.11
C ASP A 81 -3.06 1.78 12.67
N THR A 82 -2.53 0.93 11.78
CA THR A 82 -2.90 0.80 10.37
C THR A 82 -2.74 2.08 9.54
N GLN A 83 -1.91 3.03 10.00
CA GLN A 83 -1.55 4.25 9.27
C GLN A 83 -0.70 3.96 8.03
N GLY A 84 0.05 2.86 8.02
CA GLY A 84 0.84 2.42 6.87
C GLY A 84 0.98 0.90 6.79
N ALA A 85 1.16 0.40 5.57
CA ALA A 85 1.50 -0.99 5.30
C ALA A 85 2.40 -1.11 4.06
N VAL A 86 3.22 -2.16 4.06
CA VAL A 86 4.04 -2.56 2.92
C VAL A 86 3.80 -4.03 2.65
N LEU A 87 3.28 -4.34 1.47
CA LEU A 87 3.03 -5.69 1.01
C LEU A 87 4.11 -6.11 0.01
N TYR A 88 4.77 -7.23 0.26
CA TYR A 88 5.63 -7.92 -0.69
C TYR A 88 4.91 -9.20 -1.11
N PRO A 89 4.15 -9.19 -2.22
CA PRO A 89 3.40 -10.35 -2.65
C PRO A 89 4.31 -11.40 -3.31
N GLU A 90 5.31 -10.96 -4.07
CA GLU A 90 6.28 -11.80 -4.76
C GLU A 90 7.61 -11.05 -4.96
N GLU A 91 8.62 -11.73 -5.48
CA GLU A 91 9.91 -11.12 -5.81
C GLU A 91 9.75 -10.06 -6.92
N GLY A 92 10.52 -8.96 -6.83
CA GLY A 92 10.57 -7.94 -7.88
C GLY A 92 9.73 -6.69 -7.63
N TYR A 93 8.75 -6.71 -6.71
CA TYR A 93 8.02 -5.50 -6.32
C TYR A 93 7.42 -5.54 -4.91
N ALA A 94 7.21 -4.35 -4.36
CA ALA A 94 6.45 -4.15 -3.14
C ALA A 94 5.39 -3.07 -3.35
N LEU A 95 4.30 -3.14 -2.58
CA LEU A 95 3.25 -2.14 -2.55
C LEU A 95 3.32 -1.41 -1.21
N ILE A 96 3.71 -0.14 -1.25
CA ILE A 96 3.69 0.75 -0.09
C ILE A 96 2.36 1.48 -0.08
N THR A 97 1.72 1.54 1.07
CA THR A 97 0.43 2.21 1.24
C THR A 97 0.29 2.79 2.62
N GLY A 98 -0.40 3.91 2.74
CA GLY A 98 -0.59 4.58 4.01
C GLY A 98 -1.20 5.96 3.89
N THR A 99 -1.23 6.65 5.02
CA THR A 99 -1.65 8.05 5.11
C THR A 99 -0.64 8.99 4.43
N ALA A 100 -1.02 10.24 4.22
CA ALA A 100 -0.15 11.23 3.57
C ALA A 100 1.20 11.39 4.29
N ALA A 101 1.20 11.40 5.63
CA ALA A 101 2.43 11.50 6.43
C ALA A 101 3.34 10.27 6.24
N PHE A 102 2.77 9.07 6.30
CA PHE A 102 3.50 7.82 6.05
C PHE A 102 4.09 7.79 4.64
N MET A 103 3.28 8.13 3.63
CA MET A 103 3.67 8.07 2.23
C MET A 103 4.71 9.14 1.87
N ALA A 104 4.65 10.33 2.47
CA ALA A 104 5.65 11.39 2.25
C ALA A 104 7.04 10.96 2.72
N ALA A 105 7.14 10.22 3.82
CA ALA A 105 8.41 9.72 4.35
C ALA A 105 8.86 8.41 3.67
N ALA A 106 7.95 7.47 3.45
CA ALA A 106 8.26 6.18 2.83
C ALA A 106 8.51 6.28 1.31
N VAL A 107 7.98 7.33 0.66
CA VAL A 107 8.09 7.56 -0.78
C VAL A 107 8.51 9.01 -1.01
N ASN A 108 9.77 9.32 -0.66
CA ASN A 108 10.36 10.67 -0.77
C ASN A 108 10.25 11.28 -2.18
N GLU A 109 10.18 10.45 -3.23
CA GLU A 109 10.02 10.90 -4.62
C GLU A 109 8.57 11.28 -4.99
N GLY A 110 7.61 11.02 -4.10
CA GLY A 110 6.18 11.18 -4.31
C GLY A 110 5.51 9.94 -4.91
N THR A 111 4.22 9.75 -4.59
CA THR A 111 3.44 8.58 -5.03
C THR A 111 3.32 8.50 -6.56
N ASP A 112 3.17 9.64 -7.25
CA ASP A 112 3.01 9.69 -8.70
C ASP A 112 4.32 9.36 -9.42
N THR A 113 5.44 9.87 -8.93
CA THR A 113 6.78 9.55 -9.45
C THR A 113 7.10 8.07 -9.25
N ALA A 114 6.83 7.52 -8.06
CA ALA A 114 7.02 6.09 -7.80
C ALA A 114 6.20 5.21 -8.76
N ARG A 115 4.93 5.59 -9.00
CA ARG A 115 4.07 4.93 -9.99
C ARG A 115 4.64 5.00 -11.41
N ALA A 116 5.10 6.17 -11.85
CA ALA A 116 5.68 6.33 -13.18
C ALA A 116 6.96 5.48 -13.34
N ARG A 117 7.80 5.43 -12.31
CA ARG A 117 9.03 4.64 -12.28
C ARG A 117 8.73 3.15 -12.29
N PHE A 118 7.74 2.71 -11.51
CA PHE A 118 7.24 1.35 -11.52
C PHE A 118 6.64 0.97 -12.87
N GLY A 119 5.87 1.84 -13.52
CA GLY A 119 5.33 1.61 -14.85
C GLY A 119 6.42 1.34 -15.89
N ARG A 120 7.54 2.09 -15.83
CA ARG A 120 8.72 1.83 -16.67
C ARG A 120 9.35 0.47 -16.35
N HIS A 121 9.48 0.13 -15.07
CA HIS A 121 10.05 -1.15 -14.62
C HIS A 121 9.20 -2.36 -15.00
N ALA A 122 7.89 -2.31 -14.75
CA ALA A 122 6.93 -3.32 -15.14
C ALA A 122 6.90 -3.52 -16.66
N ARG A 123 7.04 -2.44 -17.44
CA ARG A 123 7.15 -2.54 -18.90
C ARG A 123 8.43 -3.26 -19.34
N ALA A 124 9.55 -3.04 -18.65
CA ALA A 124 10.82 -3.74 -18.90
C ALA A 124 10.75 -5.22 -18.51
N LEU A 125 10.03 -5.55 -17.43
CA LEU A 125 9.87 -6.92 -16.92
C LEU A 125 8.65 -7.67 -17.46
N ARG A 126 7.85 -7.05 -18.35
CA ARG A 126 6.59 -7.58 -18.86
C ARG A 126 6.70 -8.99 -19.46
N LYS A 127 7.86 -9.35 -20.02
CA LYS A 127 8.12 -10.69 -20.59
C LYS A 127 8.43 -11.76 -19.54
N ARG A 128 8.94 -11.37 -18.36
CA ARG A 128 9.31 -12.28 -17.27
C ARG A 128 8.25 -12.38 -16.17
N HIS A 129 7.48 -11.31 -15.95
CA HIS A 129 6.47 -11.24 -14.89
C HIS A 129 5.20 -10.54 -15.42
N PRO A 130 4.27 -11.27 -16.08
CA PRO A 130 3.06 -10.68 -16.64
C PRO A 130 2.11 -10.09 -15.57
N SER A 131 2.16 -10.59 -14.33
CA SER A 131 1.44 -10.05 -13.15
C SER A 131 1.78 -8.57 -12.86
N LEU A 132 3.05 -8.18 -13.03
CA LEU A 132 3.53 -6.81 -12.82
C LEU A 132 2.86 -5.80 -13.76
N ALA A 133 2.60 -6.20 -15.00
CA ALA A 133 2.00 -5.32 -16.00
C ALA A 133 0.52 -5.03 -15.71
N ALA A 134 -0.22 -6.00 -15.19
CA ALA A 134 -1.60 -5.83 -14.75
C ALA A 134 -1.70 -4.88 -13.53
N MET A 135 -0.76 -4.99 -12.59
CA MET A 135 -0.67 -4.10 -11.43
C MET A 135 -0.28 -2.67 -11.82
N ALA A 136 0.67 -2.49 -12.74
CA ALA A 136 1.06 -1.16 -13.24
C ALA A 136 -0.07 -0.45 -14.00
N ALA A 137 -0.98 -1.20 -14.61
CA ALA A 137 -2.16 -0.68 -15.30
C ALA A 137 -3.32 -0.33 -14.36
N SER A 138 -3.24 -0.71 -13.06
CA SER A 138 -4.33 -0.45 -12.12
C SER A 138 -4.39 1.03 -11.72
N PRO A 139 -5.56 1.69 -11.89
CA PRO A 139 -5.73 3.07 -11.48
C PRO A 139 -5.52 3.23 -9.97
N PRO A 140 -5.08 4.41 -9.49
CA PRO A 140 -5.02 4.66 -8.05
C PRO A 140 -6.41 4.48 -7.44
N PRO A 141 -6.50 3.98 -6.18
CA PRO A 141 -7.77 3.99 -5.47
C PRO A 141 -8.29 5.43 -5.50
N ALA A 142 -9.53 5.61 -5.95
CA ALA A 142 -10.13 6.93 -6.06
C ALA A 142 -9.97 7.63 -4.71
N ARG A 143 -9.20 8.73 -4.69
CA ARG A 143 -9.23 9.64 -3.55
C ARG A 143 -10.69 9.98 -3.36
N GLY A 144 -11.24 9.62 -2.20
CA GLY A 144 -12.61 9.94 -1.85
C GLY A 144 -12.77 11.45 -1.96
N ARG A 145 -13.25 11.92 -3.12
CA ARG A 145 -13.97 13.17 -3.21
C ARG A 145 -15.22 12.87 -2.38
N GLY A 146 -15.25 13.40 -1.16
CA GLY A 146 -16.33 13.16 -0.21
C GLY A 146 -17.69 13.33 -0.89
N PRO A 147 -18.74 12.63 -0.43
CA PRO A 147 -20.04 12.72 -1.06
C PRO A 147 -20.41 14.21 -1.16
N THR A 148 -20.46 14.72 -2.38
CA THR A 148 -21.07 16.01 -2.66
C THR A 148 -22.49 15.85 -2.14
N ARG A 149 -22.75 16.43 -0.97
CA ARG A 149 -24.05 16.46 -0.35
C ARG A 149 -24.94 17.27 -1.29
N ALA A 150 -25.54 16.58 -2.25
CA ALA A 150 -26.68 17.07 -2.99
C ALA A 150 -27.81 17.15 -1.95
N THR A 151 -27.86 18.29 -1.28
CA THR A 151 -28.99 18.71 -0.47
C THR A 151 -30.16 18.81 -1.45
N SER A 152 -30.87 17.71 -1.65
CA SER A 152 -32.14 17.71 -2.36
C SER A 152 -33.17 18.27 -1.40
N THR A 153 -33.13 19.59 -1.22
CA THR A 153 -34.27 20.35 -0.73
C THR A 153 -35.33 20.29 -1.83
N ARG A 154 -36.14 19.24 -1.83
CA ARG A 154 -37.39 19.23 -2.60
C ARG A 154 -38.51 19.66 -1.67
N ALA A 155 -38.69 20.96 -1.61
CA ALA A 155 -39.89 21.58 -1.11
C ALA A 155 -41.01 21.40 -2.15
N VAL A 156 -42.23 21.12 -1.64
CA VAL A 156 -43.50 21.75 -2.06
C VAL A 156 -44.42 21.06 -3.10
N ARG A 157 -45.66 20.86 -2.62
CA ARG A 157 -47.01 20.83 -3.25
C ARG A 157 -47.44 19.56 -4.01
N GLN A 158 -48.41 18.79 -3.48
CA GLN A 158 -49.90 18.95 -3.50
C GLN A 158 -50.53 18.27 -4.72
N HIS A 159 -51.46 17.34 -4.46
CA HIS A 159 -52.83 17.19 -4.98
C HIS A 159 -53.37 15.92 -4.27
N GLY A 160 -54.49 15.94 -3.54
CA GLY A 160 -55.78 16.50 -3.94
C GLY A 160 -56.68 15.29 -4.22
N ASN A 161 -57.55 14.98 -3.27
CA ASN A 161 -58.55 13.90 -3.26
C ASN A 161 -59.58 14.09 -4.38
#